data_AF-A0A3D4MA43-F1
#
_entry.id   AF-A0A3D4MA43-F1
#
_cell.length_a   1.000
_cell.length_b   1.000
_cell.length_c   1.000
_cell.angle_alpha   90.00
_cell.angle_beta   90.00
_cell.angle_gamma   90.00
#
_symmetry.space_group_name_H-M   'P 1'
#
loop_
_entity.id
_entity.type
_entity.pdbx_description
1 polymer ?
#
loop_
_entity_poly.entity_id
_entity_poly.type
_entity_poly.pdbx_seq_one_letter_code
_entity_poly.pdbx_strand_id
1 'polypeptide(L)'
;MTATQKFLVILYTLSGAVLAFLFNYLILDSILIPDPCYYHSHEPGLLFHLFYDLPSSEGYHPFPSVFNFIFTLTIGALSGLAFSKYLIRKHNEK
;
A
#
# COMPACT_ATOMS: atom_id res chain seq x y z
N MET A 1 -12.02 22.70 -13.36
CA MET A 1 -10.97 21.69 -13.60
C MET A 1 -11.06 21.22 -15.04
N THR A 2 -10.00 21.38 -15.83
CA THR A 2 -9.97 21.02 -17.26
C THR A 2 -9.96 19.50 -17.45
N ALA A 3 -10.23 19.02 -18.68
CA ALA A 3 -10.15 17.59 -19.00
C ALA A 3 -8.75 17.02 -18.71
N THR A 4 -7.69 17.77 -19.06
CA THR A 4 -6.30 17.41 -18.75
C THR A 4 -6.05 17.29 -17.26
N GLN A 5 -6.56 18.23 -16.45
CA GLN A 5 -6.42 18.17 -14.99
C GLN A 5 -7.15 16.96 -14.40
N LYS A 6 -8.34 16.61 -14.91
CA LYS A 6 -9.05 15.39 -14.51
C LYS A 6 -8.24 14.13 -14.85
N PHE A 7 -7.68 14.08 -16.05
CA PHE A 7 -6.82 12.97 -16.48
C PHE A 7 -5.60 12.82 -15.57
N LEU A 8 -4.91 13.92 -15.26
CA LEU A 8 -3.76 13.90 -14.34
C LEU A 8 -4.15 13.39 -12.95
N VAL A 9 -5.28 13.83 -12.40
CA VAL A 9 -5.78 13.34 -11.10
C VAL A 9 -5.96 11.81 -11.12
N ILE A 10 -6.61 11.27 -12.16
CA ILE A 10 -6.82 9.82 -12.30
C ILE A 10 -5.48 9.10 -12.42
N LEU A 11 -4.60 9.59 -13.30
CA LEU A 11 -3.28 8.99 -13.54
C LEU A 11 -2.47 8.91 -12.23
N TYR A 12 -2.30 10.04 -11.53
CA TYR A 12 -1.54 10.06 -10.29
C TYR A 12 -2.17 9.23 -9.17
N THR A 13 -3.50 9.19 -9.07
CA THR A 13 -4.20 8.36 -8.08
C THR A 13 -3.92 6.87 -8.32
N LEU A 14 -4.05 6.41 -9.57
CA LEU A 14 -3.76 5.03 -9.95
C LEU A 14 -2.28 4.69 -9.78
N SER A 15 -1.38 5.56 -10.24
CA SER A 15 0.07 5.38 -10.05
C SER A 15 0.44 5.33 -8.57
N GLY A 16 -0.15 6.16 -7.72
CA GLY A 16 0.07 6.15 -6.28
C GLY A 16 -0.33 4.81 -5.65
N ALA A 17 -1.48 4.26 -6.03
CA ALA A 17 -1.93 2.94 -5.56
C ALA A 17 -0.98 1.82 -6.00
N VAL A 18 -0.59 1.79 -7.27
CA VAL A 18 0.35 0.78 -7.81
C VAL A 18 1.72 0.88 -7.13
N LEU A 19 2.27 2.09 -6.99
CA LEU A 19 3.56 2.30 -6.34
C LEU A 19 3.54 1.89 -4.87
N ALA A 20 2.47 2.20 -4.14
CA ALA A 20 2.31 1.77 -2.75
C ALA A 20 2.23 0.25 -2.64
N PHE A 21 1.50 -0.42 -3.53
CA PHE A 21 1.44 -1.88 -3.57
C PHE A 21 2.82 -2.50 -3.83
N LEU A 22 3.53 -2.02 -4.85
CA LEU A 22 4.89 -2.49 -5.16
C LEU A 22 5.86 -2.24 -4.01
N PHE A 23 5.81 -1.06 -3.39
CA PHE A 23 6.65 -0.74 -2.24
C PHE A 23 6.34 -1.64 -1.05
N ASN A 24 5.05 -1.89 -0.76
CA ASN A 24 4.64 -2.76 0.33
C ASN A 24 5.19 -4.18 0.12
N TYR A 25 4.93 -4.76 -1.05
CA TYR A 25 5.31 -6.13 -1.36
C TYR A 25 6.83 -6.34 -1.50
N LEU A 26 7.54 -5.42 -2.17
CA LEU A 26 8.96 -5.60 -2.47
C LEU A 26 9.90 -5.12 -1.37
N ILE A 27 9.44 -4.20 -0.51
CA ILE A 27 10.31 -3.54 0.47
C ILE A 27 9.74 -3.68 1.87
N LEU A 28 8.50 -3.22 2.09
CA LEU A 28 7.97 -3.14 3.45
C LEU A 28 7.79 -4.52 4.10
N ASP A 29 7.27 -5.50 3.36
CA ASP A 29 7.06 -6.87 3.85
C ASP A 29 8.40 -7.50 4.28
N SER A 30 9.46 -7.31 3.51
CA SER A 30 10.80 -7.81 3.85
C SER A 30 11.42 -7.13 5.08
N ILE A 31 11.05 -5.88 5.34
CA ILE A 31 11.51 -5.14 6.53
C ILE A 31 10.72 -5.55 7.77
N LEU A 32 9.40 -5.70 7.65
CA LEU A 32 8.51 -6.03 8.77
C LEU A 32 8.60 -7.51 9.18
N ILE A 33 8.85 -8.40 8.21
CA ILE A 33 8.96 -9.84 8.41
C ILE A 33 10.34 -10.29 7.89
N PRO A 34 11.42 -9.99 8.63
CA PRO A 34 12.76 -10.41 8.23
C PRO A 34 12.97 -11.92 8.38
N ASP A 35 12.24 -12.56 9.30
CA ASP A 35 12.23 -14.01 9.51
C ASP A 35 10.77 -14.52 9.54
N PRO A 36 10.27 -15.11 8.43
CA PRO A 36 8.91 -15.66 8.38
C PRO A 36 8.75 -16.93 9.22
N CYS A 37 9.83 -17.66 9.50
CA CYS A 37 9.79 -18.91 10.27
C CYS A 37 9.59 -18.67 11.78
N TYR A 38 9.91 -17.46 12.26
CA TYR A 38 9.74 -17.06 13.66
C TYR A 38 8.33 -17.35 14.20
N TYR A 39 7.31 -17.18 13.36
CA TYR A 39 5.90 -17.30 13.70
C TYR A 39 5.39 -18.75 13.80
N HIS A 40 6.23 -19.76 13.55
CA HIS A 40 5.89 -21.16 13.85
C HIS A 40 5.95 -21.48 15.34
N SER A 41 6.67 -20.66 16.12
CA SER A 41 6.86 -20.85 17.57
C SER A 41 6.42 -19.65 18.41
N HIS A 42 6.00 -18.56 17.79
CA HIS A 42 5.60 -17.33 18.46
C HIS A 42 4.26 -16.85 17.93
N GLU A 43 3.32 -16.61 18.85
CA GLU A 43 2.03 -16.02 18.48
C GLU A 43 2.18 -14.53 18.16
N PRO A 44 1.72 -14.08 16.98
CA PRO A 44 1.74 -12.67 16.64
C PRO A 44 0.73 -11.86 17.47
N GLY A 45 1.01 -10.57 17.63
CA GLY A 45 0.06 -9.64 18.26
C GLY A 45 -1.13 -9.31 17.34
N LEU A 46 -2.17 -8.68 17.92
CA LEU A 46 -3.38 -8.27 17.19
C LEU A 46 -3.08 -7.40 15.96
N LEU A 47 -2.14 -6.46 16.07
CA LEU A 47 -1.78 -5.58 14.94
C LEU A 47 -1.19 -6.38 13.78
N PHE A 48 -0.42 -7.42 14.07
CA PHE A 48 0.14 -8.29 13.03
C PHE A 48 -0.99 -9.02 12.30
N HIS A 49 -1.91 -9.64 13.02
CA HIS A 49 -3.07 -10.34 12.45
C HIS A 49 -4.00 -9.43 11.63
N LEU A 50 -3.99 -8.12 11.88
CA LEU A 50 -4.74 -7.18 11.06
C LEU A 50 -4.14 -7.08 9.65
N PHE A 51 -2.80 -7.13 9.53
CA PHE A 51 -2.09 -6.92 8.27
C PHE A 51 -1.57 -8.21 7.61
N TYR A 52 -1.49 -9.30 8.35
CA TYR A 52 -0.92 -10.56 7.88
C TYR A 52 -1.71 -11.75 8.41
N ASP A 53 -2.02 -12.66 7.49
CA ASP A 53 -2.58 -13.97 7.76
C ASP A 53 -1.46 -15.03 7.81
N LEU A 54 -1.74 -16.19 8.38
CA LEU A 54 -0.85 -17.35 8.40
C LEU A 54 -1.53 -18.53 7.66
N PRO A 55 -1.79 -18.41 6.34
CA PRO A 55 -2.52 -19.44 5.61
C PRO A 55 -1.68 -20.71 5.45
N SER A 56 -2.34 -21.86 5.49
CA SER A 56 -1.68 -23.16 5.27
C SER A 56 -1.06 -23.30 3.87
N SER A 57 -1.58 -22.57 2.87
CA SER A 57 -1.03 -22.52 1.51
C SER A 57 0.39 -21.93 1.45
N GLU A 58 0.74 -21.09 2.41
CA GLU A 58 2.07 -20.46 2.53
C GLU A 58 2.93 -21.14 3.61
N GLY A 59 2.56 -22.37 4.01
CA GLY A 59 3.27 -23.09 5.08
C GLY A 59 3.12 -22.44 6.46
N TYR A 60 1.99 -21.75 6.70
CA TYR A 60 1.76 -20.92 7.89
C TYR A 60 2.81 -19.81 8.05
N HIS A 61 3.42 -19.35 6.95
CA HIS A 61 4.21 -18.13 6.96
C HIS A 61 3.33 -16.90 6.80
N PRO A 62 3.80 -15.72 7.28
CA PRO A 62 3.08 -14.48 7.14
C PRO A 62 2.78 -14.14 5.68
N PHE A 63 1.52 -13.89 5.37
CA PHE A 63 1.06 -13.47 4.06
C PHE A 63 0.18 -12.23 4.18
N PRO A 64 0.34 -11.19 3.34
CA PRO A 64 -0.47 -9.98 3.44
C PRO A 64 -1.97 -10.27 3.42
N SER A 65 -2.69 -9.76 4.40
CA SER A 65 -4.14 -9.92 4.50
C SER A 65 -4.88 -9.10 3.44
N VAL A 66 -6.17 -9.39 3.25
CA VAL A 66 -7.05 -8.54 2.43
C VAL A 66 -7.09 -7.11 2.95
N PHE A 67 -7.03 -6.94 4.28
CA PHE A 67 -6.97 -5.61 4.88
C PHE A 67 -5.68 -4.88 4.52
N ASN A 68 -4.52 -5.55 4.58
CA ASN A 68 -3.25 -4.97 4.14
C ASN A 68 -3.34 -4.49 2.68
N PHE A 69 -3.88 -5.31 1.79
CA PHE A 69 -4.06 -4.94 0.39
C PHE A 69 -4.93 -3.69 0.23
N ILE A 70 -6.12 -3.67 0.85
CA ILE A 70 -7.05 -2.53 0.77
C ILE A 70 -6.42 -1.27 1.38
N PHE A 71 -5.79 -1.41 2.55
CA PHE A 71 -5.13 -0.31 3.25
C PHE A 71 -4.01 0.29 2.41
N THR A 72 -3.12 -0.54 1.88
CA THR A 72 -1.99 -0.12 1.05
C THR A 72 -2.45 0.60 -0.21
N LEU A 73 -3.45 0.05 -0.93
CA LEU A 73 -4.02 0.70 -2.11
C LEU A 73 -4.68 2.03 -1.76
N THR A 74 -5.39 2.11 -0.63
CA THR A 74 -6.07 3.33 -0.19
C THR A 74 -5.07 4.43 0.14
N ILE A 75 -4.01 4.13 0.90
CA ILE A 75 -2.96 5.08 1.24
C ILE A 75 -2.22 5.56 -0.02
N GLY A 76 -1.90 4.64 -0.94
CA GLY A 76 -1.28 4.98 -2.22
C GLY A 76 -2.15 5.89 -3.08
N ALA A 77 -3.43 5.56 -3.22
CA ALA A 77 -4.39 6.36 -3.97
C ALA A 77 -4.56 7.77 -3.37
N LEU A 78 -4.70 7.87 -2.04
CA LEU A 78 -4.80 9.15 -1.34
C LEU A 78 -3.54 10.00 -1.52
N SER A 79 -2.36 9.38 -1.47
CA SER A 79 -1.08 10.05 -1.70
C SER A 79 -0.98 10.60 -3.13
N GLY A 80 -1.35 9.79 -4.13
CA GLY A 80 -1.41 10.21 -5.53
C GLY A 80 -2.41 11.34 -5.78
N LEU A 81 -3.59 11.25 -5.16
CA LEU A 81 -4.61 12.30 -5.21
C LEU A 81 -4.12 13.61 -4.59
N ALA A 82 -3.51 13.54 -3.40
CA ALA A 82 -2.96 14.71 -2.73
C ALA A 82 -1.85 15.37 -3.56
N PHE A 83 -0.96 14.56 -4.14
CA PHE A 83 0.14 15.03 -4.99
C PHE A 83 -0.39 15.71 -6.28
N SER A 84 -1.36 15.11 -6.96
CA SER A 84 -1.95 15.72 -8.16
C SER A 84 -2.64 17.04 -7.87
N LYS A 85 -3.38 17.14 -6.77
CA LYS A 85 -4.00 18.41 -6.32
C LYS A 85 -2.94 19.47 -6.02
N TYR A 86 -1.84 19.09 -5.37
CA TYR A 86 -0.71 19.99 -5.11
C TYR A 86 -0.11 20.54 -6.42
N LEU A 87 0.16 19.66 -7.40
CA LEU A 87 0.71 20.07 -8.70
C LEU A 87 -0.24 21.00 -9.46
N ILE A 88 -1.53 20.69 -9.50
CA ILE A 88 -2.54 21.51 -10.18
C ILE A 88 -2.65 22.89 -9.52
N ARG A 89 -2.70 22.95 -8.18
CA ARG A 89 -2.75 24.23 -7.45
C ARG A 89 -1.53 25.08 -7.79
N LYS A 90 -0.33 24.50 -7.69
CA LYS A 90 0.94 25.17 -7.99
C LYS A 90 1.03 25.67 -9.44
N HIS A 91 0.42 24.97 -10.39
CA HIS A 91 0.35 25.41 -11.78
C HIS A 91 -0.58 26.61 -11.95
N ASN A 92 -1.72 26.66 -11.25
CA ASN A 92 -2.68 27.76 -11.37
C ASN A 92 -2.25 29.05 -10.64
N GLU A 93 -1.30 28.94 -9.70
CA GLU A 93 -0.68 30.08 -9.00
C GLU A 93 0.42 30.77 -9.83
N LYS A 94 0.84 30.15 -10.94
CA LYS A 94 1.78 30.72 -11.92
C LYS A 94 1.03 31.42 -13.04
#